data_AF-A0A3S0T879-F1
#
_entry.id   AF-A0A3S0T879-F1
#
_cell.length_a   1.000
_cell.length_b   1.000
_cell.length_c   1.000
_cell.angle_alpha   90.00
_cell.angle_beta   90.00
_cell.angle_gamma   90.00
#
_symmetry.space_group_name_H-M   'P 1'
#
loop_
_entity.id
_entity.type
_entity.pdbx_description
1 polymer ?
#
loop_
_entity_poly.entity_id
_entity_poly.type
_entity_poly.pdbx_seq_one_letter_code
_entity_poly.pdbx_strand_id
1 'polypeptide(L)'
;MEIKNYLEQPNTKNWLDTKFKNEKEKDIFVKNVLLIWNKNKLFSKCELNSILSACYQGMLLNLPIDQNLGFIYVLPHYNEKENKYLAQLQIGYKVYIQLAIRTGQYLTINAIEVKDGELKKKLLDM
;
A
#
# COMPACT_ATOMS: atom_id res chain seq x y z
N MET A 1 20.66 -6.81 9.40
CA MET A 1 19.89 -6.39 10.59
C MET A 1 18.52 -7.03 10.52
N GLU A 2 18.12 -7.74 11.58
CA GLU A 2 16.77 -8.28 11.65
C GLU A 2 15.79 -7.12 11.91
N ILE A 3 14.76 -6.99 11.07
CA ILE A 3 13.74 -5.94 11.21
C ILE A 3 13.05 -5.97 12.59
N LYS A 4 13.05 -7.12 13.26
CA LYS A 4 12.57 -7.31 14.64
C LYS A 4 13.32 -6.41 15.62
N ASN A 5 14.65 -6.39 15.56
CA ASN A 5 15.47 -5.56 16.46
C ASN A 5 15.22 -4.06 16.24
N TYR A 6 14.85 -3.64 15.04
CA TYR A 6 14.52 -2.24 14.73
C TYR A 6 13.14 -1.84 15.26
N LEU A 7 12.16 -2.74 15.16
CA LEU A 7 10.83 -2.56 15.73
C LEU A 7 10.85 -2.52 17.27
N GLU A 8 11.82 -3.17 17.89
CA GLU A 8 11.98 -3.19 19.34
C GLU A 8 12.65 -1.93 19.91
N GLN A 9 13.27 -1.10 19.06
CA GLN A 9 13.94 0.12 19.50
C GLN A 9 12.95 1.10 20.17
N PRO A 10 13.38 1.79 21.24
CA PRO A 10 12.50 2.71 21.98
C PRO A 10 11.99 3.86 21.11
N ASN A 11 12.79 4.33 20.15
CA ASN A 11 12.36 5.38 19.22
C ASN A 11 11.22 4.91 18.31
N THR A 12 11.33 3.69 17.76
CA THR A 12 10.30 3.10 16.89
C THR A 12 9.03 2.81 17.69
N LYS A 13 9.14 2.33 18.93
CA LYS A 13 7.99 2.13 19.83
C LYS A 13 7.26 3.43 20.13
N ASN A 14 7.98 4.48 20.53
CA ASN A 14 7.38 5.80 20.75
C ASN A 14 6.70 6.35 19.49
N TRP A 15 7.29 6.12 18.31
CA TRP A 15 6.69 6.47 17.03
C TRP A 15 5.39 5.69 16.75
N LEU A 16 5.38 4.38 17.01
CA LEU A 16 4.17 3.55 16.89
C LEU A 16 3.09 4.02 17.89
N ASP A 17 3.47 4.37 19.11
CA ASP A 17 2.54 4.83 20.15
C ASP A 17 1.91 6.17 19.80
N THR A 18 2.64 7.06 19.12
CA THR A 18 2.10 8.35 18.65
C THR A 18 1.24 8.23 17.40
N LYS A 19 1.51 7.25 16.53
CA LYS A 19 0.80 7.09 15.25
C LYS A 19 -0.46 6.24 15.34
N PHE A 20 -0.56 5.38 16.35
CA PHE A 20 -1.62 4.39 16.47
C PHE A 20 -2.33 4.51 17.81
N LYS A 21 -3.65 4.63 17.76
CA LYS A 21 -4.49 4.76 18.97
C LYS A 21 -4.72 3.42 19.66
N ASN A 22 -4.81 2.34 18.87
CA ASN A 22 -5.20 1.02 19.33
C ASN A 22 -4.07 0.00 19.15
N GLU A 23 -3.90 -0.89 20.12
CA GLU A 23 -2.89 -1.95 20.09
C GLU A 23 -3.12 -2.95 18.95
N LYS A 24 -4.39 -3.23 18.62
CA LYS A 24 -4.76 -4.07 17.46
C LYS A 24 -4.23 -3.53 16.13
N GLU A 25 -4.25 -2.20 15.93
CA GLU A 25 -3.76 -1.59 14.69
C GLU A 25 -2.24 -1.68 14.60
N LYS A 26 -1.54 -1.53 15.75
CA LYS A 26 -0.09 -1.73 15.84
C LYS A 26 0.28 -3.17 15.47
N ASP A 27 -0.42 -4.15 16.02
CA ASP A 27 -0.19 -5.58 15.71
C ASP A 27 -0.38 -5.88 14.22
N ILE A 28 -1.45 -5.34 13.61
CA ILE A 28 -1.71 -5.49 12.18
C ILE A 28 -0.57 -4.86 11.37
N PHE A 29 -0.12 -3.66 11.74
CA PHE A 29 0.99 -2.98 11.07
C PHE A 29 2.29 -3.78 11.16
N VAL A 30 2.66 -4.24 12.35
CA VAL A 30 3.88 -5.05 12.56
C VAL A 30 3.83 -6.33 11.74
N LYS A 31 2.68 -7.03 11.71
CA LYS A 31 2.48 -8.22 10.87
C LYS A 31 2.68 -7.90 9.38
N ASN A 32 2.11 -6.80 8.89
CA ASN A 32 2.25 -6.40 7.48
C ASN A 32 3.69 -6.05 7.11
N VAL A 33 4.41 -5.34 7.99
CA VAL A 33 5.83 -5.02 7.81
C VAL A 33 6.67 -6.30 7.72
N LEU A 34 6.43 -7.27 8.61
CA LEU A 34 7.12 -8.56 8.60
C LEU A 34 6.81 -9.37 7.32
N LEU A 35 5.55 -9.35 6.88
CA LEU A 35 5.14 -10.03 5.65
C LEU A 35 5.89 -9.49 4.42
N ILE A 36 5.98 -8.15 4.29
CA ILE A 36 6.69 -7.51 3.19
C ILE A 36 8.19 -7.82 3.25
N TRP A 37 8.79 -7.68 4.43
CA TRP A 37 10.22 -7.93 4.64
C TRP A 37 10.63 -9.34 4.24
N ASN A 38 9.82 -10.34 4.60
CA ASN A 38 10.11 -11.74 4.31
C ASN A 38 9.90 -12.12 2.84
N LYS A 39 9.21 -11.29 2.04
CA LYS A 39 8.83 -11.67 0.67
C LYS A 39 9.92 -11.42 -0.37
N ASN A 40 10.74 -10.38 -0.21
CA ASN A 40 11.78 -10.06 -1.17
C ASN A 40 13.10 -9.71 -0.46
N LYS A 41 14.17 -10.43 -0.84
CA LYS A 41 15.53 -10.20 -0.32
C LYS A 41 16.03 -8.78 -0.56
N LEU A 42 15.53 -8.08 -1.58
CA LEU A 42 15.90 -6.68 -1.87
C LEU A 42 15.47 -5.71 -0.76
N PHE A 43 14.44 -6.02 0.04
CA PHE A 43 14.07 -5.17 1.17
C PHE A 43 15.16 -5.08 2.24
N SER A 44 16.05 -6.06 2.32
CA SER A 44 17.22 -5.99 3.22
C SER A 44 18.22 -4.88 2.85
N LYS A 45 18.18 -4.41 1.61
CA LYS A 45 19.00 -3.29 1.11
C LYS A 45 18.30 -1.94 1.24
N CYS A 46 16.98 -1.93 1.42
CA CYS A 46 16.20 -0.71 1.53
C CYS A 46 16.41 -0.04 2.89
N GLU A 47 16.30 1.29 2.92
CA GLU A 47 16.29 2.02 4.18
C GLU A 47 15.05 1.66 5.02
N LEU A 48 15.23 1.25 6.28
CA LEU A 48 14.16 0.82 7.17
C LEU A 48 13.05 1.88 7.33
N ASN A 49 13.42 3.16 7.41
CA ASN A 49 12.45 4.26 7.50
C ASN A 49 11.54 4.35 6.27
N SER A 50 12.06 4.04 5.08
CA SER A 50 11.27 4.03 3.85
C SER A 50 10.24 2.89 3.85
N ILE A 51 10.62 1.72 4.39
CA ILE A 51 9.72 0.56 4.53
C ILE A 51 8.58 0.89 5.51
N LEU A 52 8.91 1.41 6.69
CA LEU A 52 7.90 1.80 7.67
C LEU A 52 6.95 2.87 7.12
N SER A 53 7.50 3.87 6.43
CA SER A 53 6.70 4.94 5.83
C SER A 53 5.74 4.41 4.76
N ALA A 54 6.21 3.54 3.87
CA ALA A 54 5.37 2.92 2.84
C ALA A 54 4.26 2.06 3.46
N CYS A 55 4.59 1.22 4.45
CA CYS A 55 3.60 0.41 5.18
C CYS A 55 2.57 1.29 5.90
N TYR A 56 3.00 2.42 6.48
CA TYR A 56 2.12 3.33 7.22
C TYR A 56 1.15 4.02 6.27
N GLN A 57 1.61 4.49 5.12
CA GLN A 57 0.76 5.02 4.06
C GLN A 57 -0.28 4.00 3.58
N GLY A 58 0.13 2.73 3.39
CA GLY A 58 -0.80 1.67 3.02
C GLY A 58 -1.90 1.44 4.06
N MET A 59 -1.55 1.52 5.33
CA MET A 59 -2.51 1.40 6.43
C MET A 59 -3.47 2.60 6.52
N LEU A 60 -3.00 3.82 6.28
CA LEU A 60 -3.86 5.02 6.27
C LEU A 60 -4.98 4.93 5.23
N LEU A 61 -4.74 4.23 4.11
CA LEU A 61 -5.76 3.99 3.09
C LEU A 61 -6.80 2.95 3.54
N ASN A 62 -6.60 2.30 4.69
CA ASN A 62 -7.41 1.23 5.25
C ASN A 62 -7.63 0.11 4.24
N LEU A 63 -6.52 -0.34 3.64
CA LEU A 63 -6.50 -1.40 2.65
C LEU A 63 -5.65 -2.55 3.16
N PRO A 64 -6.07 -3.81 2.90
CA PRO A 64 -5.23 -4.95 3.24
C PRO A 64 -3.91 -4.79 2.50
N ILE A 65 -2.80 -4.81 3.24
CA ILE A 65 -1.45 -4.96 2.69
C ILE A 65 -1.28 -6.45 2.35
N ASP A 66 -2.18 -6.93 1.51
CA ASP A 66 -2.08 -8.22 0.87
C ASP A 66 -1.64 -7.93 -0.56
N GLN A 67 -0.47 -8.45 -0.92
CA GLN A 67 0.04 -8.35 -2.29
C GLN A 67 -0.66 -9.32 -3.24
N ASN A 68 -1.68 -10.06 -2.79
CA ASN A 68 -2.64 -10.69 -3.68
C ASN A 68 -3.28 -9.61 -4.58
N LEU A 69 -3.27 -9.89 -5.88
CA LEU A 69 -3.42 -8.90 -6.96
C LEU A 69 -4.59 -7.92 -6.74
N GLY A 70 -4.27 -6.62 -6.70
CA GLY A 70 -5.18 -5.52 -7.00
C GLY A 70 -5.23 -4.36 -6.00
N PHE A 71 -4.75 -4.50 -4.75
CA PHE A 71 -4.84 -3.45 -3.74
C PHE A 71 -3.57 -2.59 -3.62
N ILE A 72 -2.62 -2.93 -2.75
CA ILE A 72 -1.43 -2.11 -2.51
C ILE A 72 -0.19 -2.98 -2.64
N TYR A 73 0.85 -2.40 -3.24
CA TYR A 73 2.16 -3.02 -3.37
C TYR A 73 3.20 -2.15 -2.68
N VAL A 74 4.02 -2.75 -1.84
CA VAL A 74 5.29 -2.13 -1.44
C VAL A 74 6.37 -2.79 -2.29
N LEU A 75 7.14 -1.98 -3.02
CA LEU A 75 8.21 -2.45 -3.90
C LEU A 75 9.55 -1.82 -3.53
N PRO A 76 10.65 -2.57 -3.58
CA PRO A 76 11.97 -1.99 -3.49
C PRO A 76 12.30 -1.27 -4.80
N HIS A 77 12.72 -0.01 -4.71
CA HIS A 77 13.09 0.85 -5.81
C HIS A 77 14.47 1.47 -5.54
N TYR A 78 15.34 1.51 -6.55
CA TYR A 78 16.62 2.18 -6.42
C TYR A 78 16.48 3.65 -6.83
N ASN A 79 16.69 4.56 -5.88
CA ASN A 79 16.67 6.00 -6.14
C ASN A 79 18.07 6.46 -6.55
N GLU A 80 18.25 6.75 -7.84
CA GLU A 80 19.52 7.23 -8.42
C GLU A 80 19.99 8.56 -7.81
N LYS A 81 19.05 9.45 -7.46
CA LYS A 81 19.38 10.78 -6.90
C LYS A 81 19.98 10.69 -5.50
N GLU A 82 19.49 9.74 -4.71
CA GLU A 82 19.94 9.51 -3.33
C GLU A 82 20.96 8.38 -3.23
N ASN A 83 21.25 7.69 -4.34
CA ASN A 83 22.11 6.52 -4.44
C ASN A 83 21.77 5.42 -3.40
N LYS A 84 20.47 5.17 -3.19
CA LYS A 84 19.96 4.26 -2.15
C LYS A 84 18.77 3.46 -2.62
N TYR A 85 18.61 2.25 -2.06
CA TYR A 85 17.37 1.50 -2.19
C TYR A 85 16.33 2.05 -1.20
N LEU A 86 15.15 2.37 -1.70
CA LEU A 86 13.99 2.83 -0.93
C LEU A 86 12.83 1.88 -1.17
N ALA A 87 11.94 1.75 -0.20
CA ALA A 87 10.66 1.08 -0.40
C ALA A 87 9.62 2.12 -0.84
N GLN A 88 8.96 1.85 -1.97
CA GLN A 88 7.93 2.70 -2.54
C GLN A 88 6.57 2.01 -2.47
N LEU A 89 5.56 2.75 -2.04
CA LEU A 89 4.17 2.33 -2.13
C LEU A 89 3.66 2.53 -3.56
N GLN A 90 3.06 1.50 -4.13
CA GLN A 90 2.34 1.55 -5.39
C GLN A 90 0.88 1.12 -5.17
N ILE A 91 -0.02 1.87 -5.80
CA ILE A 91 -1.46 1.66 -5.69
C ILE A 91 -1.92 0.79 -6.86
N GLY A 92 -2.67 -0.26 -6.54
CA GLY A 92 -3.28 -1.17 -7.51
C GLY A 92 -4.68 -0.73 -7.95
N TYR A 93 -5.16 -1.30 -9.06
CA TYR A 93 -6.42 -0.89 -9.70
C TYR A 93 -7.67 -1.02 -8.80
N LYS A 94 -7.73 -2.04 -7.91
CA LYS A 94 -8.88 -2.23 -7.01
C LYS A 94 -9.01 -1.10 -5.98
N VAL A 95 -7.91 -0.42 -5.66
CA VAL A 95 -7.94 0.75 -4.76
C VAL A 95 -8.67 1.91 -5.41
N TYR A 96 -8.40 2.18 -6.68
CA TYR A 96 -9.11 3.23 -7.40
C TYR A 96 -10.62 2.94 -7.46
N ILE A 97 -11.01 1.68 -7.66
CA ILE A 97 -12.41 1.26 -7.60
C ILE A 97 -12.99 1.49 -6.19
N GLN A 98 -12.27 1.09 -5.13
CA GLN A 98 -12.73 1.29 -3.75
C GLN A 98 -12.83 2.78 -3.37
N LEU A 99 -11.90 3.61 -3.84
CA LEU A 99 -11.95 5.05 -3.64
C LEU A 99 -13.19 5.64 -4.32
N ALA A 100 -13.47 5.25 -5.56
CA ALA A 100 -14.68 5.67 -6.27
C ALA A 100 -15.96 5.22 -5.55
N ILE A 101 -16.03 3.98 -5.07
CA ILE A 101 -17.18 3.48 -4.28
C ILE A 101 -17.34 4.31 -2.99
N ARG A 102 -16.24 4.61 -2.30
CA ARG A 102 -16.25 5.37 -1.03
C ARG A 102 -16.72 6.82 -1.19
N THR A 103 -16.68 7.41 -2.38
CA THR A 103 -17.25 8.76 -2.58
C THR A 103 -18.78 8.76 -2.53
N GLY A 104 -19.42 7.62 -2.79
CA GLY A 104 -20.89 7.54 -2.93
C GLY A 104 -21.45 8.32 -4.14
N GLN A 105 -20.58 8.81 -5.03
CA GLN A 105 -20.99 9.63 -6.18
C GLN A 105 -21.32 8.81 -7.43
N TYR A 106 -21.00 7.51 -7.42
CA TYR A 106 -21.19 6.62 -8.55
C TYR A 106 -22.33 5.65 -8.27
N LEU A 107 -23.31 5.58 -9.18
CA LEU A 107 -24.39 4.59 -9.15
C LEU A 107 -23.91 3.21 -9.61
N THR A 108 -23.05 3.15 -10.62
CA THR A 108 -22.55 1.88 -11.18
C THR A 108 -21.16 2.09 -11.82
N ILE A 109 -20.25 1.15 -11.59
CA ILE A 109 -18.91 1.12 -12.21
C ILE A 109 -18.81 -0.20 -12.98
N ASN A 110 -18.80 -0.15 -14.31
CA ASN A 110 -18.71 -1.33 -15.17
C ASN A 110 -17.46 -1.28 -16.06
N ALA A 111 -16.88 -2.45 -16.32
CA ALA A 111 -15.81 -2.63 -17.29
C ALA A 111 -16.25 -3.70 -18.30
N ILE A 112 -16.28 -3.33 -19.58
CA ILE A 112 -16.58 -4.24 -20.69
C ILE A 112 -15.51 -4.05 -21.76
N GLU A 113 -15.12 -5.13 -22.43
CA GLU A 113 -14.37 -5.04 -23.67
C GLU A 113 -15.30 -4.47 -24.75
N VAL A 114 -14.82 -3.52 -25.55
CA VAL A 114 -15.59 -2.94 -26.66
C VAL A 114 -14.80 -3.16 -27.95
N LYS A 115 -15.42 -3.84 -28.90
CA LYS A 115 -14.88 -4.09 -30.24
C LYS A 115 -15.34 -3.00 -31.21
N ASP A 116 -14.69 -2.94 -32.36
CA ASP A 116 -15.04 -1.98 -33.39
C ASP A 116 -16.51 -2.15 -33.82
N GLY A 117 -17.28 -1.05 -33.78
CA GLY A 117 -18.72 -1.04 -34.03
C GLY A 117 -19.65 -1.30 -32.83
N GLU A 118 -19.16 -1.69 -31.65
CA GLU A 118 -20.00 -1.99 -30.47
C GLU A 118 -20.40 -0.75 -29.65
N LEU A 119 -19.69 0.38 -29.79
CA LEU A 119 -19.92 1.61 -29.02
C LEU A 119 -21.00 2.49 -29.68
N LYS A 120 -22.28 2.20 -29.43
CA LYS A 120 -23.40 3.10 -29.80
C LYS A 120 -23.64 4.13 -28.70
N LYS A 121 -23.16 5.37 -28.90
CA LYS A 121 -23.51 6.71 -28.34
C LYS A 121 -24.52 6.85 -27.16
N LYS A 122 -24.63 5.93 -26.20
CA LYS A 122 -25.70 5.93 -25.18
C LYS A 122 -25.22 6.14 -23.73
N LEU A 123 -24.04 6.72 -23.56
CA LEU A 123 -23.48 7.10 -22.24
C LEU A 123 -23.54 8.61 -21.96
N LEU A 124 -24.15 9.41 -22.87
CA LEU A 124 -24.23 10.88 -22.76
C LEU A 124 -25.60 11.38 -22.26
N ASP A 125 -26.56 10.50 -22.00
CA ASP A 125 -27.94 10.85 -21.60
C ASP A 125 -28.25 10.49 -20.13
N MET A 126 -27.24 10.39 -19.26
CA MET A 126 -27.41 10.18 -17.81
C MET A 126 -27.01 11.43 -17.02
#